data_AF-A0A1F3PW99-F1
#
_entry.id   AF-A0A1F3PW99-F1
#
_cell.length_a   1.000
_cell.length_b   1.000
_cell.length_c   1.000
_cell.angle_alpha   90.00
_cell.angle_beta   90.00
_cell.angle_gamma   90.00
#
_symmetry.space_group_name_H-M   'P 1'
#
loop_
_entity.id
_entity.type
_entity.pdbx_description
1 polymer ?
#
loop_
_entity_poly.entity_id
_entity_poly.type
_entity_poly.pdbx_seq_one_letter_code
_entity_poly.pdbx_strand_id
1 'polypeptide(L)'
;MIFGFGQESEYVTVWGQIQSDYPCNNNNLCHYSFTYGDGSSENFFVDSNGGFNIRIKKVEAEKGILVELRQDIKTCINPACPEEQIGPYKVFTGNLKINSKELLAKDTINRTIYLKQKENPTTAPYFVVEKESIKVDQKHQYSYEKAICIIATLMICEQVSLVVFAVYDSTITENREMVIMGAEKIKADLILKGVSPDRLSTSCNTYYKSEYYIEKNYITFQITSINNEN
;
A
#
# COMPACT_ATOMS: atom_id res chain seq x y z
N MET A 1 -16.67 -6.15 14.22
CA MET A 1 -17.42 -6.90 13.18
C MET A 1 -18.26 -7.97 13.84
N ILE A 2 -19.53 -8.15 13.47
CA ILE A 2 -20.41 -9.23 13.98
C ILE A 2 -20.61 -10.26 12.88
N PHE A 3 -20.45 -11.53 13.20
CA PHE A 3 -20.66 -12.67 12.32
C PHE A 3 -21.79 -13.55 12.83
N GLY A 4 -22.68 -14.02 11.95
CA GLY A 4 -23.65 -15.10 12.17
C GLY A 4 -23.24 -16.37 11.42
N PHE A 5 -23.53 -17.56 11.94
CA PHE A 5 -23.14 -18.83 11.31
C PHE A 5 -24.34 -19.75 11.04
N GLY A 6 -24.32 -20.55 9.98
CA GLY A 6 -25.35 -21.56 9.67
C GLY A 6 -24.71 -22.86 9.21
N GLN A 7 -25.28 -24.03 9.55
CA GLN A 7 -24.58 -25.30 9.39
C GLN A 7 -25.09 -26.17 8.23
N GLU A 8 -24.15 -26.80 7.52
CA GLU A 8 -24.38 -27.92 6.62
C GLU A 8 -23.40 -29.06 6.96
N SER A 9 -23.49 -30.23 6.33
CA SER A 9 -22.72 -31.43 6.73
C SER A 9 -21.21 -31.17 6.83
N GLU A 10 -20.61 -30.55 5.81
CA GLU A 10 -19.16 -30.27 5.73
C GLU A 10 -18.78 -28.78 5.82
N TYR A 11 -19.78 -27.89 5.71
CA TYR A 11 -19.58 -26.45 5.59
C TYR A 11 -20.25 -25.71 6.74
N VAL A 12 -19.70 -24.53 7.03
CA VAL A 12 -20.35 -23.49 7.83
C VAL A 12 -20.53 -22.27 6.93
N THR A 13 -21.75 -21.81 6.86
CA THR A 13 -22.11 -20.54 6.22
C THR A 13 -21.86 -19.43 7.22
N VAL A 14 -21.21 -18.35 6.80
CA VAL A 14 -20.80 -17.24 7.63
C VAL A 14 -21.40 -15.97 7.03
N TRP A 15 -22.34 -15.37 7.75
CA TRP A 15 -22.80 -14.02 7.50
C TRP A 15 -21.97 -13.06 8.31
N GLY A 16 -21.64 -11.90 7.78
CA GLY A 16 -20.92 -10.89 8.56
C GLY A 16 -21.28 -9.48 8.16
N GLN A 17 -21.26 -8.59 9.15
CA GLN A 17 -21.40 -7.15 8.95
C GLN A 17 -20.32 -6.42 9.75
N ILE A 18 -19.60 -5.52 9.09
CA ILE A 18 -18.64 -4.65 9.77
C ILE A 18 -19.35 -3.41 10.27
N GLN A 19 -19.18 -3.16 11.56
CA GLN A 19 -19.43 -1.88 12.18
C GLN A 19 -18.07 -1.21 12.34
N SER A 20 -17.84 -0.14 11.58
CA SER A 20 -16.62 0.67 11.62
C SER A 20 -16.90 1.95 12.39
N ASP A 21 -16.01 2.33 13.32
CA ASP A 21 -16.07 3.61 14.03
C ASP A 21 -15.77 4.81 13.12
N TYR A 22 -15.20 4.56 11.93
CA TYR A 22 -15.13 5.54 10.85
C TYR A 22 -16.40 5.40 10.02
N PRO A 23 -17.38 6.33 10.13
CA PRO A 23 -18.56 6.31 9.29
C PRO A 23 -18.10 6.42 7.84
N CYS A 24 -18.23 5.32 7.11
CA CYS A 24 -18.09 5.33 5.67
C CYS A 24 -19.16 6.27 5.14
N ASN A 25 -18.79 7.50 4.80
CA ASN A 25 -19.64 8.32 3.94
C ASN A 25 -19.85 7.54 2.63
N ASN A 26 -21.05 7.63 2.06
CA ASN A 26 -21.66 6.77 1.02
C ASN A 26 -20.87 6.50 -0.29
N ASN A 27 -19.56 6.76 -0.37
CA ASN A 27 -18.72 6.62 -1.56
C ASN A 27 -17.47 5.74 -1.38
N ASN A 28 -17.32 5.00 -0.27
CA ASN A 28 -16.15 4.15 0.00
C ASN A 28 -16.48 2.66 -0.18
N LEU A 29 -15.74 1.96 -1.04
CA LEU A 29 -15.81 0.50 -1.23
C LEU A 29 -14.95 -0.22 -0.19
N CYS A 30 -15.48 -1.31 0.36
CA CYS A 30 -14.74 -2.23 1.24
C CYS A 30 -14.49 -3.55 0.50
N HIS A 31 -13.23 -3.98 0.51
CA HIS A 31 -12.81 -5.24 -0.08
C HIS A 31 -12.43 -6.22 1.03
N TYR A 32 -12.95 -7.43 0.98
CA TYR A 32 -12.62 -8.50 1.91
C TYR A 32 -11.79 -9.56 1.20
N SER A 33 -10.75 -10.03 1.88
CA SER A 33 -10.05 -11.25 1.53
C SER A 33 -10.08 -12.20 2.73
N PHE A 34 -10.50 -13.43 2.49
CA PHE A 34 -10.43 -14.52 3.47
C PHE A 34 -9.35 -15.48 3.03
N THR A 35 -8.26 -15.61 3.80
CA THR A 35 -7.18 -16.56 3.52
C THR A 35 -7.28 -17.76 4.47
N TYR A 36 -7.40 -18.94 3.87
CA TYR A 36 -7.54 -20.21 4.58
C TYR A 36 -6.18 -20.80 4.97
N GLY A 37 -6.18 -21.86 5.78
CA GLY A 37 -4.94 -22.47 6.30
C GLY A 37 -4.10 -23.16 5.23
N ASP A 38 -4.68 -23.47 4.07
CA ASP A 38 -3.99 -24.00 2.89
C ASP A 38 -3.40 -22.92 1.97
N GLY A 39 -3.58 -21.64 2.31
CA GLY A 39 -3.09 -20.49 1.55
C GLY A 39 -4.00 -20.05 0.41
N SER A 40 -5.11 -20.75 0.15
CA SER A 40 -6.14 -20.28 -0.80
C SER A 40 -6.87 -19.06 -0.24
N SER A 41 -7.43 -18.23 -1.13
CA SER A 41 -8.16 -17.02 -0.73
C SER A 41 -9.42 -16.78 -1.54
N GLU A 42 -10.42 -16.19 -0.88
CA GLU A 42 -11.66 -15.70 -1.51
C GLU A 42 -11.81 -14.20 -1.29
N ASN A 43 -12.19 -13.49 -2.35
CA ASN A 43 -12.31 -12.03 -2.35
C ASN A 43 -13.75 -11.57 -2.56
N PHE A 44 -14.19 -10.58 -1.79
CA PHE A 44 -15.53 -10.01 -1.89
C PHE A 44 -15.49 -8.49 -1.87
N PHE A 45 -16.46 -7.90 -2.56
CA PHE A 45 -16.62 -6.46 -2.73
C PHE A 45 -17.97 -6.08 -2.16
N VAL A 46 -18.01 -5.18 -1.18
CA VAL A 46 -19.27 -4.65 -0.66
C VAL A 46 -19.21 -3.13 -0.57
N ASP A 47 -20.36 -2.51 -0.82
CA ASP A 47 -20.59 -1.11 -0.49
C ASP A 47 -20.64 -0.92 1.03
N SER A 48 -20.34 0.28 1.50
CA SER A 48 -20.22 0.61 2.92
C SER A 48 -21.37 0.06 3.78
N ASN A 49 -21.03 -0.67 4.86
CA ASN A 49 -21.95 -1.40 5.77
C ASN A 49 -22.70 -2.61 5.16
N GLY A 50 -22.35 -3.01 3.93
CA GLY A 50 -22.89 -4.20 3.28
C GLY A 50 -22.51 -5.48 4.04
N GLY A 51 -23.49 -6.36 4.20
CA GLY A 51 -23.25 -7.70 4.73
C GLY A 51 -22.63 -8.61 3.66
N PHE A 52 -21.86 -9.61 4.08
CA PHE A 52 -21.40 -10.69 3.22
C PHE A 52 -21.95 -12.04 3.69
N ASN A 53 -21.88 -13.03 2.81
CA ASN A 53 -22.21 -14.42 3.10
C ASN A 53 -21.18 -15.34 2.42
N ILE A 54 -20.44 -16.13 3.19
CA ILE A 54 -19.40 -17.05 2.68
C ILE A 54 -19.62 -18.46 3.21
N ARG A 55 -19.27 -19.49 2.41
CA ARG A 55 -19.34 -20.89 2.81
C ARG A 55 -17.93 -21.42 3.02
N ILE A 56 -17.64 -21.85 4.23
CA ILE A 56 -16.32 -22.24 4.67
C ILE A 56 -16.34 -23.70 5.09
N LYS A 57 -15.35 -24.49 4.69
CA LYS A 57 -15.20 -25.86 5.20
C LYS A 57 -14.97 -25.84 6.72
N LYS A 58 -15.67 -26.70 7.47
CA LYS A 58 -15.54 -26.77 8.94
C LYS A 58 -14.09 -26.91 9.40
N VAL A 59 -13.30 -27.72 8.69
CA VAL A 59 -11.87 -27.94 9.00
C VAL A 59 -11.03 -26.66 8.87
N GLU A 60 -11.36 -25.75 7.96
CA GLU A 60 -10.65 -24.47 7.80
C GLU A 60 -11.10 -23.46 8.86
N ALA A 61 -12.40 -23.44 9.19
CA ALA A 61 -12.93 -22.64 10.29
C ALA A 61 -12.31 -23.00 11.65
N GLU A 62 -11.97 -24.28 11.85
CA GLU A 62 -11.27 -24.76 13.06
C GLU A 62 -9.79 -24.36 13.09
N LYS A 63 -9.10 -24.38 11.95
CA LYS A 63 -7.69 -23.96 11.85
C LYS A 63 -7.52 -22.45 12.09
N GLY A 64 -8.54 -21.68 11.73
CA GLY A 64 -8.52 -20.22 11.80
C GLY A 64 -8.28 -19.62 10.42
N ILE A 65 -9.00 -18.54 10.13
CA ILE A 65 -9.07 -17.90 8.82
C ILE A 65 -8.60 -16.47 8.99
N LEU A 66 -7.58 -16.09 8.23
CA LEU A 66 -7.14 -14.71 8.19
C LEU A 66 -8.19 -13.90 7.42
N VAL A 67 -8.74 -12.89 8.07
CA VAL A 67 -9.65 -11.93 7.47
C VAL A 67 -8.88 -10.65 7.24
N GLU A 68 -8.78 -10.23 5.98
CA GLU A 68 -8.24 -8.93 5.59
C GLU A 68 -9.38 -8.05 5.08
N LEU A 69 -9.54 -6.86 5.66
CA LEU A 69 -10.40 -5.80 5.17
C LEU A 69 -9.49 -4.73 4.57
N ARG A 70 -9.68 -4.43 3.30
CA ARG A 70 -9.14 -3.25 2.64
C ARG A 70 -10.27 -2.23 2.49
N GLN A 71 -10.11 -1.09 3.15
CA GLN A 71 -11.02 0.04 3.00
C GLN A 71 -10.40 1.03 2.01
N ASP A 72 -11.03 1.21 0.86
CA ASP A 72 -10.64 2.31 -0.03
C ASP A 72 -11.04 3.63 0.65
N ILE A 73 -10.07 4.48 0.91
CA ILE A 73 -10.31 5.86 1.31
C ILE A 73 -10.47 6.67 0.02
N LYS A 74 -11.16 7.81 0.12
CA LYS A 74 -11.28 8.81 -0.95
C LYS A 74 -9.97 8.90 -1.72
N THR A 75 -10.02 8.52 -2.99
CA THR A 75 -8.88 8.54 -3.89
C THR A 75 -8.25 9.91 -3.84
N CYS A 76 -6.98 9.96 -3.44
CA CYS A 76 -6.22 11.17 -3.55
C CYS A 76 -5.71 11.26 -4.99
N ILE A 77 -6.07 12.36 -5.64
CA ILE A 77 -5.73 12.63 -7.03
C ILE A 77 -4.83 13.84 -7.03
N ASN A 78 -3.67 13.74 -7.68
CA ASN A 78 -2.92 14.90 -8.09
C ASN A 78 -3.57 15.50 -9.35
N PRO A 79 -4.13 16.72 -9.32
CA PRO A 79 -4.74 17.32 -10.50
C PRO A 79 -3.79 17.46 -11.69
N ALA A 80 -2.48 17.57 -11.44
CA ALA A 80 -1.45 17.62 -12.49
C ALA A 80 -1.11 16.25 -13.09
N CYS A 81 -1.56 15.17 -12.46
CA CYS A 81 -1.33 13.77 -12.83
C CYS A 81 -2.60 12.93 -12.55
N PRO A 82 -3.73 13.19 -13.23
CA PRO A 82 -5.04 12.61 -12.88
C PRO A 82 -5.16 11.11 -13.11
N GLU A 83 -4.29 10.56 -13.96
CA GLU A 83 -4.21 9.11 -14.24
C GLU A 83 -3.49 8.35 -13.12
N GLU A 84 -2.63 9.02 -12.36
CA GLU A 84 -1.91 8.43 -11.24
C GLU A 84 -2.72 8.65 -9.97
N GLN A 85 -3.46 7.61 -9.60
CA GLN A 85 -4.32 7.60 -8.45
C GLN A 85 -3.69 6.80 -7.32
N ILE A 86 -3.49 7.46 -6.19
CA ILE A 86 -3.19 6.76 -4.94
C ILE A 86 -4.50 6.73 -4.18
N GLY A 87 -5.13 5.55 -4.19
CA GLY A 87 -6.13 5.26 -3.19
C GLY A 87 -5.39 4.87 -1.92
N PRO A 88 -5.30 5.74 -0.88
CA PRO A 88 -4.86 5.25 0.41
C PRO A 88 -5.86 4.19 0.80
N TYR A 89 -5.41 2.96 0.90
CA TYR A 89 -6.24 1.90 1.45
C TYR A 89 -5.71 1.59 2.84
N LYS A 90 -6.64 1.55 3.80
CA LYS A 90 -6.32 0.98 5.12
C LYS A 90 -6.56 -0.50 5.04
N VAL A 91 -5.53 -1.27 5.34
CA VAL A 91 -5.66 -2.71 5.53
C VAL A 91 -5.86 -2.97 7.01
N PHE A 92 -6.88 -3.74 7.34
CA PHE A 92 -7.11 -4.25 8.68
C PHE A 92 -7.11 -5.77 8.63
N THR A 93 -6.49 -6.42 9.61
CA THR A 93 -6.42 -7.87 9.69
C THR A 93 -6.97 -8.39 11.00
N GLY A 94 -7.57 -9.57 10.95
CA GLY A 94 -8.04 -10.30 12.12
C GLY A 94 -8.09 -11.79 11.82
N ASN A 95 -8.42 -12.59 12.84
CA ASN A 95 -8.51 -14.03 12.69
C ASN A 95 -9.89 -14.52 13.12
N LEU A 96 -10.58 -15.22 12.22
CA LEU A 96 -11.82 -15.93 12.49
C LEU A 96 -11.50 -17.39 12.83
N LYS A 97 -11.72 -17.77 14.09
CA LYS A 97 -11.61 -19.17 14.53
C LYS A 97 -12.88 -19.60 15.24
N ILE A 98 -13.38 -20.78 14.86
CA ILE A 98 -14.56 -21.42 15.45
C ILE A 98 -14.11 -22.72 16.11
N ASN A 99 -14.54 -22.96 17.35
CA ASN A 99 -14.16 -24.20 18.03
C ASN A 99 -15.06 -25.35 17.56
N SER A 100 -14.47 -26.54 17.43
CA SER A 100 -15.15 -27.77 17.00
C SER A 100 -16.38 -28.12 17.84
N LYS A 101 -16.37 -27.85 19.16
CA LYS A 101 -17.54 -28.03 20.03
C LYS A 101 -18.70 -27.10 19.71
N GLU A 102 -18.42 -25.89 19.22
CA GLU A 102 -19.46 -24.93 18.82
C GLU A 102 -20.07 -25.32 17.48
N LEU A 103 -19.25 -25.83 16.55
CA LEU A 103 -19.69 -26.39 15.26
C LEU A 103 -20.61 -27.61 15.38
N LEU A 104 -20.76 -28.20 16.57
CA LEU A 104 -21.63 -29.37 16.78
C LEU A 104 -22.91 -29.05 17.56
N ALA A 105 -22.99 -27.87 18.21
CA ALA A 105 -23.97 -27.63 19.27
C ALA A 105 -25.05 -26.59 18.94
N LYS A 106 -24.92 -25.82 17.84
CA LYS A 106 -25.82 -24.70 17.55
C LYS A 106 -26.04 -24.51 16.05
N ASP A 107 -27.31 -24.34 15.66
CA ASP A 107 -27.72 -23.98 14.30
C ASP A 107 -27.23 -22.59 13.89
N THR A 108 -27.07 -21.69 14.88
CA THR A 108 -26.49 -20.36 14.69
C THR A 108 -25.57 -19.94 15.82
N ILE A 109 -24.40 -19.42 15.47
CA ILE A 109 -23.42 -18.83 16.38
C ILE A 109 -23.31 -17.35 16.03
N ASN A 110 -23.11 -16.48 17.01
CA ASN A 110 -22.73 -15.09 16.77
C ASN A 110 -21.34 -14.82 17.34
N ARG A 111 -20.43 -14.22 16.56
CA ARG A 111 -19.09 -13.83 17.03
C ARG A 111 -18.72 -12.42 16.64
N THR A 112 -18.03 -11.74 17.55
CA THR A 112 -17.40 -10.45 17.27
C THR A 112 -15.91 -10.66 17.02
N ILE A 113 -15.41 -10.16 15.88
CA ILE A 113 -13.98 -10.08 15.61
C ILE A 113 -13.55 -8.63 15.59
N TYR A 114 -12.41 -8.38 16.24
CA TYR A 114 -11.70 -7.12 16.22
C TYR A 114 -10.61 -7.19 15.15
N LEU A 115 -10.68 -6.30 14.17
CA LEU A 115 -9.62 -6.14 13.18
C LEU A 115 -8.63 -5.09 13.69
N LYS A 116 -7.34 -5.35 13.51
CA LYS A 116 -6.27 -4.39 13.79
C LYS A 116 -5.78 -3.79 12.49
N GLN A 117 -5.51 -2.49 12.48
CA GLN A 117 -4.89 -1.87 11.32
C GLN A 117 -3.51 -2.51 11.10
N LYS A 118 -3.30 -3.03 9.90
CA LYS A 118 -1.97 -3.44 9.45
C LYS A 118 -1.18 -2.15 9.33
N GLU A 119 -0.09 -2.02 10.07
CA GLU A 119 0.89 -0.96 9.81
C GLU A 119 1.26 -1.11 8.34
N ASN A 120 0.86 -0.14 7.51
CA ASN A 120 1.26 -0.17 6.11
C ASN A 120 2.78 -0.11 6.15
N PRO A 121 3.51 -1.13 5.64
CA PRO A 121 4.87 -0.86 5.25
C PRO A 121 4.72 0.14 4.11
N THR A 122 4.92 1.42 4.42
CA THR A 122 5.29 2.42 3.43
C THR A 122 6.65 1.97 2.92
N THR A 123 6.62 0.94 2.09
CA THR A 123 7.76 0.49 1.31
C THR A 123 7.90 1.59 0.29
N ALA A 124 8.63 2.64 0.67
CA ALA A 124 8.97 3.73 -0.20
C ALA A 124 9.60 3.10 -1.46
N PRO A 125 9.01 3.29 -2.64
CA PRO A 125 9.56 2.72 -3.84
C PRO A 125 10.99 3.24 -4.07
N TYR A 126 11.89 2.39 -4.54
CA TYR A 126 13.30 2.75 -4.77
C TYR A 126 13.48 3.18 -6.23
N PHE A 127 13.76 4.44 -6.48
CA PHE A 127 13.79 4.98 -7.84
C PHE A 127 15.25 5.13 -8.35
N VAL A 128 15.55 4.67 -9.57
CA VAL A 128 16.82 4.90 -10.31
C VAL A 128 16.51 5.51 -11.66
N VAL A 129 17.15 6.63 -11.98
CA VAL A 129 16.92 7.33 -13.26
C VAL A 129 17.92 6.83 -14.31
N GLU A 130 17.41 6.22 -15.37
CA GLU A 130 18.18 5.73 -16.52
C GLU A 130 17.68 6.39 -17.80
N LYS A 131 18.48 7.33 -18.36
CA LYS A 131 18.18 8.11 -19.57
C LYS A 131 16.81 8.77 -19.55
N GLU A 132 15.77 8.07 -20.01
CA GLU A 132 14.38 8.53 -20.16
C GLU A 132 13.38 7.69 -19.33
N SER A 133 13.88 6.85 -18.42
CA SER A 133 13.06 5.97 -17.57
C SER A 133 13.48 6.06 -16.11
N ILE A 134 12.55 5.76 -15.21
CA ILE A 134 12.83 5.61 -13.79
C ILE A 134 12.45 4.19 -13.37
N LYS A 135 13.41 3.43 -12.83
CA LYS A 135 13.21 2.09 -12.27
C LYS A 135 12.79 2.21 -10.81
N VAL A 136 11.68 1.59 -10.43
CA VAL A 136 11.04 1.73 -9.09
C VAL A 136 11.35 0.54 -8.18
N ASP A 137 11.75 -0.57 -8.80
CA ASP A 137 12.39 -1.75 -8.22
C ASP A 137 12.95 -2.61 -9.38
N GLN A 138 13.48 -3.81 -9.10
CA GLN A 138 14.02 -4.71 -10.12
C GLN A 138 12.98 -5.23 -11.14
N LYS A 139 11.68 -5.02 -10.90
CA LYS A 139 10.56 -5.57 -11.70
C LYS A 139 9.74 -4.50 -12.42
N HIS A 140 9.79 -3.24 -11.97
CA HIS A 140 8.95 -2.15 -12.49
C HIS A 140 9.80 -1.01 -13.08
N GLN A 141 9.63 -0.79 -14.38
CA GLN A 141 10.21 0.34 -15.12
C GLN A 141 9.09 1.18 -15.69
N TYR A 142 9.08 2.48 -15.37
CA TYR A 142 8.14 3.45 -15.94
C TYR A 142 8.86 4.45 -16.84
N SER A 143 8.14 5.08 -17.77
CA SER A 143 8.65 6.27 -18.45
C SER A 143 8.92 7.36 -17.44
N TYR A 144 9.87 8.25 -17.74
CA TYR A 144 10.24 9.35 -16.85
C TYR A 144 9.03 10.18 -16.42
N GLU A 145 8.19 10.60 -17.37
CA GLU A 145 7.00 11.41 -17.08
C GLU A 145 6.01 10.69 -16.15
N LYS A 146 5.75 9.41 -16.41
CA LYS A 146 4.87 8.60 -15.57
C LYS A 146 5.42 8.46 -14.16
N ALA A 147 6.71 8.20 -14.01
CA ALA A 147 7.34 8.08 -12.71
C ALA A 147 7.34 9.40 -11.92
N ILE A 148 7.62 10.54 -12.56
CA ILE A 148 7.49 11.86 -11.93
C ILE A 148 6.07 12.08 -11.43
N CYS A 149 5.06 11.69 -12.23
CA CYS A 149 3.67 11.78 -11.81
C CYS A 149 3.34 10.88 -10.61
N ILE A 150 3.78 9.62 -10.60
CA ILE A 150 3.61 8.70 -9.47
C ILE A 150 4.24 9.28 -8.19
N ILE A 151 5.49 9.76 -8.27
CA ILE A 151 6.21 10.34 -7.12
C ILE A 151 5.49 11.60 -6.63
N ALA A 152 5.08 12.49 -7.53
CA ALA A 152 4.36 13.71 -7.17
C ALA A 152 3.03 13.40 -6.47
N THR A 153 2.25 12.45 -7.01
CA THR A 153 1.02 11.99 -6.37
C THR A 153 1.31 11.40 -4.99
N LEU A 154 2.35 10.57 -4.84
CA LEU A 154 2.74 9.99 -3.55
C LEU A 154 3.07 11.06 -2.52
N MET A 155 3.88 12.05 -2.91
CA MET A 155 4.20 13.18 -2.03
C MET A 155 2.94 13.95 -1.63
N ILE A 156 2.09 14.34 -2.58
CA ILE A 156 0.89 15.11 -2.27
C ILE A 156 -0.06 14.33 -1.35
N CYS A 157 -0.29 13.05 -1.66
CA CYS A 157 -1.30 12.24 -1.01
C CYS A 157 -0.89 11.67 0.35
N GLU A 158 0.34 11.21 0.49
CA GLU A 158 0.85 10.62 1.74
C GLU A 158 1.56 11.66 2.64
N GLN A 159 1.59 12.93 2.21
CA GLN A 159 2.27 14.01 2.93
C GLN A 159 3.73 13.69 3.30
N VAL A 160 4.45 12.97 2.44
CA VAL A 160 5.87 12.61 2.65
C VAL A 160 6.87 13.62 2.08
N SER A 161 8.00 13.83 2.75
CA SER A 161 9.10 14.63 2.19
C SER A 161 10.07 13.76 1.40
N LEU A 162 10.74 14.34 0.40
CA LEU A 162 11.62 13.63 -0.52
C LEU A 162 12.99 14.30 -0.60
N VAL A 163 14.04 13.49 -0.42
CA VAL A 163 15.42 13.86 -0.71
C VAL A 163 15.84 13.17 -2.00
N VAL A 164 16.23 13.94 -3.01
CA VAL A 164 16.75 13.44 -4.28
C VAL A 164 18.28 13.37 -4.18
N PHE A 165 18.83 12.16 -4.18
CA PHE A 165 20.26 11.90 -4.07
C PHE A 165 20.91 11.73 -5.42
N ALA A 166 21.84 12.62 -5.75
CA ALA A 166 22.74 12.51 -6.88
C ALA A 166 23.99 11.72 -6.45
N VAL A 167 24.15 10.50 -6.96
CA VAL A 167 25.28 9.63 -6.67
C VAL A 167 26.22 9.56 -7.87
N TYR A 168 27.51 9.81 -7.67
CA TYR A 168 28.49 9.86 -8.76
C TYR A 168 29.78 9.08 -8.46
N ASP A 169 30.45 8.65 -9.51
CA ASP A 169 31.79 8.09 -9.45
C ASP A 169 32.80 9.20 -9.14
N SER A 170 33.39 9.16 -7.95
CA SER A 170 34.36 10.16 -7.51
C SER A 170 35.66 10.16 -8.31
N THR A 171 35.91 9.13 -9.13
CA THR A 171 37.09 9.04 -10.00
C THR A 171 36.97 9.91 -11.26
N ILE A 172 35.78 10.42 -11.57
CA ILE A 172 35.52 11.26 -12.75
C ILE A 172 34.78 12.52 -12.29
N THR A 173 35.47 13.65 -12.26
CA THR A 173 34.95 14.91 -11.69
C THR A 173 33.72 15.45 -12.42
N GLU A 174 33.66 15.31 -13.75
CA GLU A 174 32.55 15.77 -14.60
C GLU A 174 31.22 15.05 -14.29
N ASN A 175 31.28 13.83 -13.74
CA ASN A 175 30.07 13.07 -13.42
C ASN A 175 29.26 13.74 -12.29
N ARG A 176 29.93 14.44 -11.37
CA ARG A 176 29.29 15.10 -10.23
C ARG A 176 28.29 16.15 -10.68
N GLU A 177 28.71 17.04 -11.58
CA GLU A 177 27.86 18.14 -12.05
C GLU A 177 26.66 17.61 -12.85
N MET A 178 26.90 16.61 -13.70
CA MET A 178 25.87 15.96 -14.50
C MET A 178 24.77 15.33 -13.62
N VAL A 179 25.13 14.58 -12.57
CA VAL A 179 24.12 13.94 -11.72
C VAL A 179 23.39 14.96 -10.84
N ILE A 180 24.06 16.02 -10.41
CA ILE A 180 23.43 17.12 -9.66
C ILE A 180 22.39 17.82 -10.55
N MET A 181 22.74 18.13 -11.80
CA MET A 181 21.80 18.72 -12.76
C MET A 181 20.59 17.82 -13.00
N GLY A 182 20.78 16.50 -13.09
CA GLY A 182 19.69 15.55 -13.20
C GLY A 182 18.78 15.54 -11.97
N ALA A 183 19.36 15.59 -10.76
CA ALA A 183 18.58 15.65 -9.51
C ALA A 183 17.78 16.96 -9.39
N GLU A 184 18.37 18.10 -9.76
CA GLU A 184 17.69 19.39 -9.78
C GLU A 184 16.57 19.43 -10.83
N LYS A 185 16.78 18.80 -12.00
CA LYS A 185 15.73 18.65 -13.02
C LYS A 185 14.53 17.89 -12.47
N ILE A 186 14.76 16.77 -11.79
CA ILE A 186 13.68 15.98 -11.18
C ILE A 186 12.94 16.78 -10.12
N LYS A 187 13.67 17.52 -9.27
CA LYS A 187 13.06 18.42 -8.29
C LYS A 187 12.18 19.47 -8.99
N ALA A 188 12.66 20.10 -10.05
CA ALA A 188 11.90 21.07 -10.82
C ALA A 188 10.64 20.44 -11.44
N ASP A 189 10.75 19.24 -12.02
CA ASP A 189 9.62 18.53 -12.63
C ASP A 189 8.58 18.11 -11.58
N LEU A 190 8.98 17.71 -10.37
CA LEU A 190 8.06 17.45 -9.26
C LEU A 190 7.32 18.71 -8.79
N ILE A 191 8.00 19.86 -8.76
CA ILE A 191 7.37 21.16 -8.46
C ILE A 191 6.34 21.52 -9.53
N LEU A 192 6.66 21.29 -10.81
CA LEU A 192 5.71 21.48 -11.92
C LEU A 192 4.49 20.56 -11.82
N LYS A 193 4.62 19.39 -11.17
CA LYS A 193 3.50 18.50 -10.85
C LYS A 193 2.79 18.84 -9.53
N GLY A 194 3.07 20.00 -8.94
CA GLY A 194 2.33 20.53 -7.78
C GLY A 194 2.90 20.16 -6.42
N VAL A 195 4.09 19.55 -6.34
CA VAL A 195 4.76 19.29 -5.07
C VAL A 195 5.31 20.59 -4.47
N SER A 196 5.09 20.80 -3.18
CA SER A 196 5.59 21.98 -2.48
C SER A 196 7.13 21.97 -2.35
N PRO A 197 7.84 23.06 -2.72
CA PRO A 197 9.31 23.08 -2.76
C PRO A 197 10.00 22.83 -1.41
N ASP A 198 9.37 23.17 -0.29
CA ASP A 198 9.86 22.96 1.07
C ASP A 198 9.94 21.47 1.46
N ARG A 199 9.23 20.61 0.72
CA ARG A 199 9.21 19.16 0.93
C ARG A 199 10.20 18.42 0.03
N LEU A 200 11.00 19.17 -0.72
CA LEU A 200 11.97 18.67 -1.70
C LEU A 200 13.37 19.21 -1.40
N SER A 201 14.29 18.30 -1.09
CA SER A 201 15.72 18.62 -1.01
C SER A 201 16.53 17.78 -1.98
N THR A 202 17.68 18.31 -2.36
CA THR A 202 18.68 17.60 -3.17
C THR A 202 19.91 17.36 -2.31
N SER A 203 20.53 16.20 -2.48
CA SER A 203 21.77 15.84 -1.80
C SER A 203 22.69 15.13 -2.79
N CYS A 204 23.99 15.14 -2.52
CA CYS A 204 24.98 14.58 -3.41
C CYS A 204 25.98 13.73 -2.64
N ASN A 205 26.18 12.48 -3.09
CA ASN A 205 27.04 11.50 -2.44
C ASN A 205 27.99 10.87 -3.45
N THR A 206 29.17 10.48 -2.97
CA THR A 206 30.08 9.64 -3.75
C THR A 206 29.57 8.21 -3.79
N TYR A 207 29.73 7.55 -4.94
CA TYR A 207 29.39 6.15 -5.11
C TYR A 207 30.23 5.25 -4.21
N TYR A 208 29.55 4.33 -3.50
CA TYR A 208 30.16 3.22 -2.79
C TYR A 208 29.65 1.91 -3.37
N LYS A 209 30.57 0.98 -3.63
CA LYS A 209 30.24 -0.32 -4.20
C LYS A 209 29.28 -1.09 -3.28
N SER A 210 28.14 -1.48 -3.82
CA SER A 210 27.08 -2.24 -3.13
C SER A 210 26.57 -3.34 -4.06
N GLU A 211 26.09 -4.44 -3.50
CA GLU A 211 25.42 -5.50 -4.28
C GLU A 211 24.11 -5.02 -4.93
N TYR A 212 23.52 -3.94 -4.40
CA TYR A 212 22.28 -3.34 -4.91
C TYR A 212 22.52 -2.23 -5.95
N TYR A 213 23.74 -1.69 -6.04
CA TYR A 213 24.07 -0.55 -6.90
C TYR A 213 25.19 -0.94 -7.86
N ILE A 214 24.79 -1.34 -9.07
CA ILE A 214 25.75 -1.77 -10.11
C ILE A 214 26.24 -0.57 -10.92
N GLU A 215 25.40 0.48 -11.06
CA GLU A 215 25.76 1.72 -11.75
C GLU A 215 26.50 2.67 -10.82
N LYS A 216 27.53 3.34 -11.35
CA LYS A 216 28.39 4.26 -10.58
C LYS A 216 27.91 5.71 -10.60
N ASN A 217 26.99 6.05 -11.50
CA ASN A 217 26.35 7.36 -11.60
C ASN A 217 24.85 7.13 -11.66
N TYR A 218 24.11 7.59 -10.66
CA TYR A 218 22.66 7.43 -10.63
C TYR A 218 22.01 8.49 -9.76
N ILE A 219 20.71 8.66 -9.92
CA ILE A 219 19.88 9.43 -9.01
C ILE A 219 18.98 8.48 -8.26
N THR A 220 18.92 8.62 -6.95
CA THR A 220 18.01 7.89 -6.08
C THR A 220 17.25 8.82 -5.15
N PHE A 221 16.37 8.26 -4.33
CA PHE A 221 15.40 9.00 -3.55
C PHE A 221 15.27 8.40 -2.15
N GLN A 222 15.15 9.27 -1.17
CA GLN A 222 14.75 8.89 0.18
C GLN A 222 13.44 9.59 0.52
N ILE A 223 12.45 8.78 0.89
CA ILE A 223 11.14 9.26 1.32
C ILE A 223 11.12 9.25 2.84
N THR A 224 10.72 10.37 3.43
CA THR A 224 10.55 10.49 4.89
C THR A 224 9.10 10.82 5.20
N SER A 225 8.45 9.96 5.97
CA SER A 225 7.12 10.24 6.52
C SER A 225 7.17 11.45 7.43
N ILE A 226 6.24 12.38 7.29
CA ILE A 226 6.00 13.38 8.33
C ILE A 226 5.26 12.64 9.43
N ASN A 227 5.93 12.33 10.54
CA ASN A 227 5.22 11.91 11.74
C ASN A 227 4.35 13.09 12.17
N ASN A 228 3.04 13.00 11.93
CA ASN A 228 2.08 13.86 12.59
C ASN A 228 2.02 13.42 14.06
N GLU A 229 3.01 13.82 14.85
CA GLU A 229 2.86 13.90 16.29
C GLU A 229 1.97 15.11 16.59
N ASN A 230 0.66 14.85 16.72
CA ASN A 230 -0.31 15.69 17.43
C ASN A 230 -1.37 14.81 18.06
#